data_AF-A0A523XIQ9-F1
#
_entry.id   AF-A0A523XIQ9-F1
#
_cell.length_a   1.000
_cell.length_b   1.000
_cell.length_c   1.000
_cell.angle_alpha   90.00
_cell.angle_beta   90.00
_cell.angle_gamma   90.00
#
_symmetry.space_group_name_H-M   'P 1'
#
loop_
_entity.id
_entity.type
_entity.pdbx_description
1 polymer ?
#
loop_
_entity_poly.entity_id
_entity_poly.type
_entity_poly.pdbx_seq_one_letter_code
_entity_poly.pdbx_strand_id
1 'polypeptide(L)'
;VSFGSFSHLGGIPGLANFHDREAILTRSYETAPTVVNPDRILPQLSTKMPEGKLTLPEFSETVKALDQVIDVDYYLPGCAPPADLIMGAVTAILEGNLPEKGSVLAPEKSLCGDCPRGEKKPEKLVMKDVKRVHEIIPDPEKCFLEEGLICLGPATRSGCDSRCIKANMPCRGCFGPTKEVRDQGAKMASAIASILGLEGEEEFSEEKAAEIVNKIADPAGTFYRFSLPSSLLRTRKRE
;
A
#
# COMPACT_ATOMS: atom_id res chain seq x y z
N VAL A 1 4.21 -11.47 16.75
CA VAL A 1 4.79 -10.55 15.74
C VAL A 1 3.95 -10.57 14.47
N SER A 2 3.55 -9.41 13.96
CA SER A 2 2.91 -9.25 12.65
C SER A 2 3.99 -9.16 11.58
N PHE A 3 4.25 -10.27 10.90
CA PHE A 3 5.33 -10.42 9.93
C PHE A 3 4.89 -10.13 8.49
N GLY A 4 5.40 -9.04 7.92
CA GLY A 4 5.13 -8.58 6.56
C GLY A 4 3.98 -7.58 6.47
N SER A 5 3.90 -6.86 5.35
CA SER A 5 2.86 -5.84 5.13
C SER A 5 1.45 -6.41 5.09
N PHE A 6 1.29 -7.71 4.83
CA PHE A 6 -0.02 -8.34 4.72
C PHE A 6 -0.63 -8.57 6.11
N SER A 7 0.15 -9.07 7.06
CA SER A 7 -0.27 -9.14 8.45
C SER A 7 -0.32 -7.75 9.08
N HIS A 8 0.63 -6.86 8.75
CA HIS A 8 0.73 -5.54 9.37
C HIS A 8 -0.37 -4.57 8.91
N LEU A 9 -0.69 -4.56 7.62
CA LEU A 9 -1.53 -3.53 6.99
C LEU A 9 -2.71 -4.12 6.18
N GLY A 10 -2.76 -5.45 6.03
CA GLY A 10 -3.71 -6.16 5.16
C GLY A 10 -3.18 -6.42 3.73
N GLY A 11 -2.20 -5.64 3.27
CA GLY A 11 -1.48 -5.89 2.02
C GLY A 11 -2.32 -5.73 0.76
N ILE A 12 -1.80 -6.26 -0.36
CA ILE A 12 -2.47 -6.20 -1.67
C ILE A 12 -3.84 -6.90 -1.66
N PRO A 13 -4.03 -8.08 -1.02
CA PRO A 13 -5.35 -8.69 -0.90
C PRO A 13 -6.38 -7.76 -0.27
N GLY A 14 -5.94 -6.82 0.57
CA GLY A 14 -6.76 -5.78 1.16
C GLY A 14 -7.57 -4.95 0.18
N LEU A 15 -7.09 -4.77 -1.07
CA LEU A 15 -7.84 -4.06 -2.13
C LEU A 15 -9.18 -4.75 -2.48
N ALA A 16 -9.32 -6.03 -2.16
CA ALA A 16 -10.59 -6.74 -2.29
C ALA A 16 -11.71 -6.08 -1.46
N ASN A 17 -11.39 -5.31 -0.41
CA ASN A 17 -12.38 -4.59 0.40
C ASN A 17 -13.15 -3.50 -0.34
N PHE A 18 -12.81 -3.19 -1.60
CA PHE A 18 -13.62 -2.36 -2.49
C PHE A 18 -14.77 -3.11 -3.18
N HIS A 19 -14.75 -4.43 -3.11
CA HIS A 19 -15.75 -5.33 -3.66
C HIS A 19 -16.38 -6.17 -2.54
N ASP A 20 -17.59 -6.66 -2.76
CA ASP A 20 -18.21 -7.64 -1.88
C ASP A 20 -17.83 -9.07 -2.29
N ARG A 21 -18.19 -10.01 -1.42
CA ARG A 21 -17.95 -11.44 -1.65
C ARG A 21 -18.58 -11.93 -2.95
N GLU A 22 -19.79 -11.49 -3.27
CA GLU A 22 -20.50 -11.91 -4.48
C GLU A 22 -19.75 -11.48 -5.74
N ALA A 23 -19.38 -10.20 -5.85
CA ALA A 23 -18.63 -9.68 -7.00
C ALA A 23 -17.29 -10.42 -7.18
N ILE A 24 -16.58 -10.72 -6.09
CA ILE A 24 -15.31 -11.46 -6.14
C ILE A 24 -15.55 -12.90 -6.64
N LEU A 25 -16.54 -13.61 -6.11
CA LEU A 25 -16.84 -14.99 -6.50
C LEU A 25 -17.39 -15.06 -7.93
N THR A 26 -18.29 -14.16 -8.33
CA THR A 26 -18.82 -14.06 -9.69
C THR A 26 -17.72 -13.74 -10.70
N ARG A 27 -16.77 -12.86 -10.35
CA ARG A 27 -15.60 -12.63 -11.20
C ARG A 27 -14.73 -13.88 -11.33
N SER A 28 -14.50 -14.59 -10.24
CA SER A 28 -13.55 -15.70 -10.18
C SER A 28 -14.09 -17.01 -10.76
N TYR A 29 -15.38 -17.27 -10.63
CA TYR A 29 -15.99 -18.58 -10.93
C TYR A 29 -17.10 -18.52 -11.99
N GLU A 30 -17.40 -17.36 -12.56
CA GLU A 30 -18.42 -17.25 -13.61
C GLU A 30 -17.96 -16.40 -14.79
N THR A 31 -17.57 -15.15 -14.56
CA THR A 31 -17.41 -14.15 -15.63
C THR A 31 -15.98 -13.99 -16.14
N ALA A 32 -15.00 -14.66 -15.55
CA ALA A 32 -13.64 -14.69 -16.08
C ALA A 32 -13.61 -15.45 -17.43
N PRO A 33 -12.94 -14.93 -18.48
CA PRO A 33 -13.06 -15.47 -19.84
C PRO A 33 -12.69 -16.94 -20.02
N THR A 34 -11.85 -17.48 -19.15
CA THR A 34 -11.37 -18.87 -19.19
C THR A 34 -12.21 -19.83 -18.35
N VAL A 35 -13.24 -19.33 -17.64
CA VAL A 35 -14.05 -20.15 -16.76
C VAL A 35 -15.16 -20.83 -17.55
N VAL A 36 -15.22 -22.16 -17.42
CA VAL A 36 -16.30 -22.98 -17.96
C VAL A 36 -17.14 -23.45 -16.78
N ASN A 37 -18.24 -22.75 -16.51
CA ASN A 37 -19.17 -23.05 -15.41
C ASN A 37 -20.63 -22.84 -15.85
N PRO A 38 -21.16 -23.68 -16.76
CA PRO A 38 -22.49 -23.50 -17.34
C PRO A 38 -23.60 -23.53 -16.27
N ASP A 39 -23.39 -24.30 -15.20
CA ASP A 39 -24.35 -24.47 -14.10
C ASP A 39 -24.20 -23.40 -13.00
N ARG A 40 -23.25 -22.46 -13.16
CA ARG A 40 -22.99 -21.34 -12.23
C ARG A 40 -22.77 -21.80 -10.78
N ILE A 41 -22.11 -22.94 -10.60
CA ILE A 41 -21.83 -23.51 -9.28
C ILE A 41 -20.72 -22.71 -8.61
N LEU A 42 -20.99 -22.20 -7.41
CA LEU A 42 -19.99 -21.50 -6.59
C LEU A 42 -19.44 -22.42 -5.48
N PRO A 43 -18.18 -22.22 -5.03
CA PRO A 43 -17.62 -22.95 -3.91
C PRO A 43 -18.49 -22.87 -2.66
N GLN A 44 -18.73 -24.04 -2.03
CA GLN A 44 -19.51 -24.17 -0.81
C GLN A 44 -18.58 -24.53 0.37
N LEU A 45 -18.96 -24.16 1.59
CA LEU A 45 -18.21 -24.51 2.81
C LEU A 45 -18.08 -26.02 3.01
N SER A 46 -19.02 -26.79 2.47
CA SER A 46 -19.05 -28.24 2.59
C SER A 46 -19.64 -28.87 1.33
N THR A 47 -18.94 -29.85 0.76
CA THR A 47 -19.40 -30.61 -0.42
C THR A 47 -19.23 -32.09 -0.16
N LYS A 48 -20.24 -32.90 -0.52
CA LYS A 48 -20.17 -34.36 -0.43
C LYS A 48 -19.64 -34.93 -1.74
N MET A 49 -18.55 -35.68 -1.66
CA MET A 49 -17.88 -36.36 -2.77
C MET A 49 -17.80 -37.88 -2.50
N PRO A 50 -17.50 -38.73 -3.51
CA PRO A 50 -17.28 -40.16 -3.31
C PRO A 50 -16.20 -40.48 -2.26
N GLU A 51 -15.18 -39.64 -2.16
CA GLU A 51 -14.05 -39.77 -1.23
C GLU A 51 -14.38 -39.28 0.18
N GLY A 52 -15.51 -38.59 0.37
CA GLY A 52 -15.96 -38.09 1.67
C GLY A 52 -16.51 -36.65 1.64
N LYS A 53 -16.64 -36.06 2.83
CA LYS A 53 -17.08 -34.66 2.99
C LYS A 53 -15.86 -33.74 2.89
N LEU A 54 -15.80 -32.91 1.86
CA LEU A 54 -14.80 -31.86 1.73
C LEU A 54 -15.30 -30.58 2.41
N THR A 55 -14.40 -29.84 3.06
CA THR A 55 -14.71 -28.56 3.70
C THR A 55 -13.77 -27.46 3.24
N LEU A 56 -14.30 -26.26 3.01
CA LEU A 56 -13.54 -25.06 2.71
C LEU A 56 -13.61 -24.08 3.89
N PRO A 57 -12.56 -23.24 4.09
CA PRO A 57 -12.64 -22.15 5.04
C PRO A 57 -13.71 -21.14 4.60
N GLU A 58 -14.28 -20.44 5.58
CA GLU A 58 -15.22 -19.36 5.31
C GLU A 58 -14.53 -18.20 4.56
N PHE A 59 -15.23 -17.67 3.56
CA PHE A 59 -14.78 -16.49 2.85
C PHE A 59 -15.18 -15.25 3.65
N SER A 60 -14.20 -14.60 4.28
CA SER A 60 -14.44 -13.37 5.04
C SER A 60 -14.96 -12.25 4.14
N GLU A 61 -15.95 -11.51 4.63
CA GLU A 61 -16.52 -10.33 3.96
C GLU A 61 -15.52 -9.18 3.79
N THR A 62 -14.49 -9.13 4.64
CA THR A 62 -13.43 -8.12 4.59
C THR A 62 -12.09 -8.73 4.96
N VAL A 63 -11.05 -8.27 4.28
CA VAL A 63 -9.66 -8.48 4.69
C VAL A 63 -9.36 -7.57 5.87
N LYS A 64 -8.65 -8.10 6.85
CA LYS A 64 -8.24 -7.43 8.08
C LYS A 64 -6.72 -7.54 8.25
N ALA A 65 -6.12 -6.54 8.89
CA ALA A 65 -4.77 -6.67 9.44
C ALA A 65 -4.82 -7.58 10.69
N LEU A 66 -3.68 -8.18 11.05
CA LEU A 66 -3.61 -9.19 12.10
C LEU A 66 -4.00 -8.64 13.48
N ASP A 67 -3.59 -7.40 13.76
CA ASP A 67 -3.87 -6.67 15.01
C ASP A 67 -5.34 -6.26 15.17
N GLN A 68 -6.16 -6.41 14.12
CA GLN A 68 -7.61 -6.24 14.18
C GLN A 68 -8.33 -7.51 14.64
N VAL A 69 -7.60 -8.63 14.78
CA VAL A 69 -8.16 -9.95 15.11
C VAL A 69 -7.56 -10.53 16.39
N ILE A 70 -6.25 -10.33 16.59
CA ILE A 70 -5.52 -10.81 17.78
C ILE A 70 -4.55 -9.75 18.29
N ASP A 71 -4.12 -9.88 19.55
CA ASP A 71 -3.06 -9.03 20.10
C ASP A 71 -1.73 -9.29 19.39
N VAL A 72 -1.09 -8.20 18.94
CA VAL A 72 0.20 -8.23 18.26
C VAL A 72 1.22 -7.42 19.07
N ASP A 73 2.34 -8.06 19.42
CA ASP A 73 3.37 -7.37 20.22
C ASP A 73 4.30 -6.47 19.39
N TYR A 74 4.61 -6.85 18.15
CA TYR A 74 5.57 -6.16 17.30
C TYR A 74 5.22 -6.33 15.83
N TYR A 75 5.66 -5.40 14.99
CA TYR A 75 5.40 -5.41 13.55
C TYR A 75 6.71 -5.44 12.76
N LEU A 76 6.77 -6.26 11.72
CA LEU A 76 7.93 -6.34 10.82
C LEU A 76 7.47 -5.99 9.39
N PRO A 77 7.75 -4.77 8.89
CA PRO A 77 7.15 -4.27 7.67
C PRO A 77 7.83 -4.80 6.40
N GLY A 78 7.12 -4.73 5.27
CA GLY A 78 7.66 -5.01 3.93
C GLY A 78 6.89 -6.08 3.14
N CYS A 79 7.02 -6.03 1.81
CA CYS A 79 6.33 -6.93 0.86
C CYS A 79 7.31 -7.53 -0.17
N ALA A 80 8.23 -8.42 0.21
CA ALA A 80 8.43 -8.98 1.55
C ALA A 80 9.42 -8.14 2.40
N PRO A 81 9.47 -8.34 3.73
CA PRO A 81 10.51 -7.76 4.58
C PRO A 81 11.92 -8.19 4.10
N PRO A 82 12.92 -7.31 4.13
CA PRO A 82 14.31 -7.65 3.77
C PRO A 82 14.91 -8.67 4.74
N ALA A 83 15.81 -9.53 4.24
CA ALA A 83 16.47 -10.56 5.05
C ALA A 83 17.20 -9.98 6.27
N ASP A 84 17.93 -8.88 6.10
CA ASP A 84 18.64 -8.23 7.21
C ASP A 84 17.70 -7.69 8.29
N LEU A 85 16.52 -7.21 7.89
CA LEU A 85 15.49 -6.74 8.82
C LEU A 85 14.86 -7.90 9.58
N ILE A 86 14.65 -9.04 8.91
CA ILE A 86 14.18 -10.27 9.54
C ILE A 86 15.21 -10.77 10.55
N MET A 87 16.48 -10.84 10.17
CA MET A 87 17.56 -11.26 11.06
C MET A 87 17.70 -10.31 12.25
N GLY A 88 17.65 -9.00 12.03
CA GLY A 88 17.68 -8.01 13.10
C GLY A 88 16.52 -8.19 14.09
N ALA A 89 15.31 -8.44 13.60
CA ALA A 89 14.15 -8.73 14.45
C ALA A 89 14.32 -10.01 15.27
N VAL A 90 14.79 -11.10 14.65
CA VAL A 90 15.04 -12.38 15.35
C VAL A 90 16.11 -12.21 16.43
N THR A 91 17.23 -11.56 16.11
CA THR A 91 18.30 -11.29 17.06
C THR A 91 17.80 -10.46 18.24
N ALA A 92 17.06 -9.37 17.99
CA ALA A 92 16.50 -8.53 19.05
C ALA A 92 15.56 -9.31 19.98
N ILE A 93 14.76 -10.23 19.43
CA ILE A 93 13.89 -11.11 20.23
C ILE A 93 14.71 -12.07 21.10
N LEU A 94 15.73 -12.72 20.52
CA LEU A 94 16.55 -13.71 21.23
C LEU A 94 17.41 -13.07 22.33
N GLU A 95 17.89 -11.85 22.11
CA GLU A 95 18.68 -11.08 23.08
C GLU A 95 17.82 -10.37 24.14
N GLY A 96 16.49 -10.35 23.97
CA GLY A 96 15.57 -9.59 24.83
C GLY A 96 15.70 -8.07 24.68
N ASN A 97 16.38 -7.60 23.64
CA ASN A 97 16.60 -6.18 23.35
C ASN A 97 15.53 -5.63 22.40
N LEU A 98 14.28 -5.68 22.85
CA LEU A 98 13.13 -5.22 22.07
C LEU A 98 12.71 -3.80 22.45
N PRO A 99 12.24 -2.99 21.49
CA PRO A 99 11.60 -1.72 21.79
C PRO A 99 10.27 -1.94 22.52
N GLU A 100 9.59 -0.84 22.83
CA GLU A 100 8.25 -0.89 23.44
C GLU A 100 7.27 -1.74 22.60
N LYS A 101 6.40 -2.47 23.29
CA LYS A 101 5.32 -3.24 22.64
C LYS A 101 4.49 -2.34 21.72
N GLY A 102 4.13 -2.85 20.56
CA GLY A 102 3.46 -2.14 19.48
C GLY A 102 4.42 -1.48 18.47
N SER A 103 5.73 -1.53 18.72
CA SER A 103 6.72 -0.95 17.82
C SER A 103 6.83 -1.70 16.49
N VAL A 104 7.12 -0.93 15.45
CA VAL A 104 7.53 -1.46 14.14
C VAL A 104 9.04 -1.65 14.18
N LEU A 105 9.51 -2.87 13.97
CA LEU A 105 10.93 -3.27 13.97
C LEU A 105 11.62 -2.84 12.67
N ALA A 106 11.64 -1.52 12.43
CA ALA A 106 12.26 -0.86 11.30
C ALA A 106 12.50 0.63 11.63
N PRO A 107 13.43 1.32 10.94
CA PRO A 107 13.78 2.71 11.24
C PRO A 107 12.58 3.65 11.36
N GLU A 108 12.62 4.61 12.29
CA GLU A 108 11.55 5.57 12.52
C GLU A 108 11.74 6.87 11.71
N LYS A 109 12.04 6.72 10.43
CA LYS A 109 12.11 7.83 9.47
C LYS A 109 11.41 7.46 8.18
N SER A 110 10.99 8.48 7.43
CA SER A 110 10.43 8.26 6.09
C SER A 110 11.53 7.79 5.13
N LEU A 111 11.12 7.13 4.04
CA LEU A 111 12.03 6.62 3.02
C LEU A 111 12.84 7.73 2.36
N CYS A 112 12.35 8.98 2.37
CA CYS A 112 13.11 10.13 1.91
C CYS A 112 14.46 10.28 2.63
N GLY A 113 14.56 9.87 3.90
CA GLY A 113 15.79 9.94 4.69
C GLY A 113 16.85 8.89 4.33
N ASP A 114 16.55 7.92 3.47
CA ASP A 114 17.51 6.97 2.87
C ASP A 114 17.44 6.98 1.33
N CYS A 115 16.78 7.99 0.75
CA CYS A 115 16.58 8.07 -0.69
C CYS A 115 17.84 8.62 -1.35
N PRO A 116 18.41 7.94 -2.36
CA PRO A 116 19.60 8.44 -3.07
C PRO A 116 19.34 9.74 -3.84
N ARG A 117 18.06 10.06 -4.13
CA ARG A 117 17.64 11.31 -4.78
C ARG A 117 17.35 12.43 -3.77
N GLY A 118 17.55 12.17 -2.47
CA GLY A 118 17.14 13.07 -1.39
C GLY A 118 17.93 14.38 -1.35
N GLU A 119 19.24 14.32 -1.53
CA GLU A 119 20.15 15.47 -1.43
C GLU A 119 19.96 16.48 -2.58
N LYS A 120 19.47 16.00 -3.73
CA LYS A 120 19.24 16.82 -4.93
C LYS A 120 17.84 17.44 -4.97
N LYS A 121 17.05 17.27 -3.91
CA LYS A 121 15.71 17.86 -3.85
C LYS A 121 15.79 19.39 -3.76
N PRO A 122 14.95 20.11 -4.50
CA PRO A 122 14.83 21.55 -4.33
C PRO A 122 14.29 21.87 -2.93
N GLU A 123 14.63 23.06 -2.43
CA GLU A 123 14.15 23.57 -1.13
C GLU A 123 12.62 23.68 -1.10
N LYS A 124 12.02 24.11 -2.22
CA LYS A 124 10.58 24.04 -2.48
C LYS A 124 10.28 22.94 -3.50
N LEU A 125 9.69 21.84 -3.03
CA LEU A 125 9.23 20.77 -3.91
C LEU A 125 7.91 21.17 -4.58
N VAL A 126 7.91 21.25 -5.90
CA VAL A 126 6.73 21.59 -6.70
C VAL A 126 6.45 20.48 -7.70
N MET A 127 5.21 20.02 -7.73
CA MET A 127 4.71 19.04 -8.70
C MET A 127 3.82 19.78 -9.71
N LYS A 128 4.28 19.92 -10.95
CA LYS A 128 3.57 20.69 -11.99
C LYS A 128 2.46 19.91 -12.68
N ASP A 129 2.63 18.59 -12.76
CA ASP A 129 1.70 17.70 -13.43
C ASP A 129 1.76 16.31 -12.79
N VAL A 130 0.77 15.48 -13.07
CA VAL A 130 0.75 14.06 -12.70
C VAL A 130 0.94 13.22 -13.95
N LYS A 131 1.94 12.34 -13.90
CA LYS A 131 2.31 11.41 -14.97
C LYS A 131 2.31 9.98 -14.45
N ARG A 132 2.25 9.03 -15.37
CA ARG A 132 2.39 7.60 -15.15
C ARG A 132 3.76 7.15 -15.61
N VAL A 133 4.29 6.12 -14.96
CA VAL A 133 5.65 5.59 -15.20
C VAL A 133 5.94 5.15 -16.64
N HIS A 134 4.93 4.95 -17.49
CA HIS A 134 5.11 4.59 -18.90
C HIS A 134 5.08 5.79 -19.84
N GLU A 135 4.72 6.98 -19.35
CA GLU A 135 4.64 8.21 -20.14
C GLU A 135 5.99 8.92 -20.23
N ILE A 136 6.89 8.66 -19.28
CA ILE A 136 8.22 9.25 -19.22
C ILE A 136 9.27 8.24 -18.78
N ILE A 137 10.52 8.49 -19.16
CA ILE A 137 11.70 7.85 -18.57
C ILE A 137 12.21 8.80 -17.48
N PRO A 138 12.12 8.43 -16.19
CA PRO A 138 12.52 9.32 -15.11
C PRO A 138 14.03 9.52 -15.12
N ASP A 139 14.46 10.76 -14.87
CA ASP A 139 15.86 11.09 -14.64
C ASP A 139 16.33 10.33 -13.37
N PRO A 140 17.42 9.54 -13.42
CA PRO A 140 17.91 8.78 -12.27
C PRO A 140 18.23 9.62 -11.01
N GLU A 141 18.51 10.91 -11.19
CA GLU A 141 18.98 11.80 -10.13
C GLU A 141 17.89 12.71 -9.56
N LYS A 142 16.82 12.98 -10.33
CA LYS A 142 15.73 13.88 -9.91
C LYS A 142 14.72 13.19 -9.01
N CYS A 143 14.01 13.96 -8.19
CA CYS A 143 12.94 13.40 -7.38
C CYS A 143 11.74 13.03 -8.26
N PHE A 144 11.22 11.81 -8.12
CA PHE A 144 10.01 11.38 -8.85
C PHE A 144 8.82 12.35 -8.70
N LEU A 145 8.62 12.92 -7.51
CA LEU A 145 7.53 13.88 -7.28
C LEU A 145 7.72 15.19 -8.06
N GLU A 146 8.95 15.64 -8.24
CA GLU A 146 9.29 16.80 -9.08
C GLU A 146 8.99 16.51 -10.55
N GLU A 147 9.23 15.28 -10.99
CA GLU A 147 8.96 14.82 -12.36
C GLU A 147 7.49 14.50 -12.64
N GLY A 148 6.62 14.63 -11.64
CA GLY A 148 5.19 14.35 -11.74
C GLY A 148 4.80 12.88 -11.51
N LEU A 149 5.72 12.04 -11.04
CA LEU A 149 5.46 10.64 -10.71
C LEU A 149 5.12 10.48 -9.22
N ILE A 150 3.93 9.94 -8.96
CA ILE A 150 3.48 9.66 -7.59
C ILE A 150 4.42 8.65 -6.93
N CYS A 151 5.13 9.10 -5.90
CA CYS A 151 6.03 8.30 -5.09
C CYS A 151 5.60 8.37 -3.62
N LEU A 152 5.26 7.22 -3.02
CA LEU A 152 4.80 7.16 -1.63
C LEU A 152 5.91 7.31 -0.59
N GLY A 153 7.17 7.52 -1.01
CA GLY A 153 8.34 7.60 -0.14
C GLY A 153 8.18 8.53 1.07
N PRO A 154 7.61 9.76 0.93
CA PRO A 154 7.40 10.65 2.06
C PRO A 154 6.47 10.09 3.15
N ALA A 155 5.46 9.30 2.76
CA ALA A 155 4.49 8.68 3.66
C ALA A 155 4.82 7.22 3.98
N THR A 156 6.04 6.77 3.70
CA THR A 156 6.45 5.38 3.87
C THR A 156 7.68 5.28 4.76
N ARG A 157 7.67 4.36 5.71
CA ARG A 157 8.80 4.04 6.58
C ARG A 157 10.00 3.53 5.78
N SER A 158 11.20 3.88 6.22
CA SER A 158 12.44 3.38 5.64
C SER A 158 12.81 1.97 6.13
N GLY A 159 13.96 1.45 5.68
CA GLY A 159 14.47 0.11 5.99
C GLY A 159 14.42 -0.86 4.81
N CYS A 160 13.93 -0.44 3.65
CA CYS A 160 13.86 -1.26 2.44
C CYS A 160 15.09 -1.12 1.50
N ASP A 161 16.08 -0.33 1.95
CA ASP A 161 17.27 0.08 1.19
C ASP A 161 16.92 0.82 -0.11
N SER A 162 15.80 1.55 -0.13
CA SER A 162 15.34 2.33 -1.29
C SER A 162 15.31 1.52 -2.61
N ARG A 163 15.08 0.20 -2.53
CA ARG A 163 15.24 -0.74 -3.65
C ARG A 163 14.49 -0.36 -4.93
N CYS A 164 13.26 0.16 -4.79
CA CYS A 164 12.47 0.61 -5.95
C CYS A 164 13.15 1.81 -6.62
N ILE A 165 13.63 2.75 -5.81
CA ILE A 165 14.28 3.98 -6.28
C ILE A 165 15.61 3.65 -6.98
N LYS A 166 16.38 2.71 -6.43
CA LYS A 166 17.61 2.20 -7.06
C LYS A 166 17.34 1.54 -8.43
N ALA A 167 16.15 0.99 -8.63
CA ALA A 167 15.69 0.45 -9.90
C ALA A 167 14.97 1.49 -10.78
N ASN A 168 15.15 2.80 -10.51
CA ASN A 168 14.50 3.91 -11.19
C ASN A 168 12.95 3.84 -11.18
N MET A 169 12.37 3.35 -10.08
CA MET A 169 10.92 3.27 -9.88
C MET A 169 10.45 3.98 -8.61
N PRO A 170 9.29 4.67 -8.63
CA PRO A 170 8.75 5.33 -7.45
C PRO A 170 8.38 4.32 -6.35
N CYS A 171 8.47 4.76 -5.10
CA CYS A 171 8.05 3.96 -3.96
C CYS A 171 6.54 3.70 -3.99
N ARG A 172 6.15 2.47 -3.69
CA ARG A 172 4.75 1.99 -3.69
C ARG A 172 4.14 1.87 -2.30
N GLY A 173 4.86 2.22 -1.23
CA GLY A 173 4.31 2.29 0.13
C GLY A 173 4.29 0.99 0.95
N CYS A 174 4.92 -0.09 0.48
CA CYS A 174 4.75 -1.40 1.10
C CYS A 174 5.29 -1.57 2.53
N PHE A 175 6.07 -0.61 3.04
CA PHE A 175 6.56 -0.61 4.43
C PHE A 175 5.58 0.05 5.41
N GLY A 176 4.49 0.64 4.92
CA GLY A 176 3.53 1.36 5.75
C GLY A 176 4.06 2.71 6.26
N PRO A 177 3.26 3.41 7.05
CA PRO A 177 3.58 4.74 7.55
C PRO A 177 4.61 4.75 8.70
N THR A 178 5.10 5.94 9.03
CA THR A 178 5.81 6.21 10.29
C THR A 178 4.82 6.30 11.47
N LYS A 179 5.32 6.29 12.71
CA LYS A 179 4.49 6.23 13.94
C LYS A 179 3.45 7.34 14.04
N GLU A 180 3.77 8.53 13.57
CA GLU A 180 2.87 9.70 13.63
C GLU A 180 1.78 9.70 12.55
N VAL A 181 1.87 8.81 11.57
CA VAL A 181 0.93 8.77 10.45
C VAL A 181 0.01 7.58 10.61
N ARG A 182 -1.25 7.86 10.97
CA ARG A 182 -2.29 6.84 11.13
C ARG A 182 -2.74 6.24 9.81
N ASP A 183 -2.87 7.06 8.78
CA ASP A 183 -3.34 6.65 7.46
C ASP A 183 -2.34 7.10 6.39
N GLN A 184 -1.60 6.13 5.84
CA GLN A 184 -0.59 6.37 4.80
C GLN A 184 -1.20 7.00 3.56
N GLY A 185 -2.35 6.51 3.11
CA GLY A 185 -2.97 6.94 1.86
C GLY A 185 -3.48 8.37 1.98
N ALA A 186 -4.19 8.68 3.07
CA ALA A 186 -4.68 10.02 3.34
C ALA A 186 -3.52 11.02 3.53
N LYS A 187 -2.45 10.63 4.24
CA LYS A 187 -1.28 11.49 4.43
C LYS A 187 -0.56 11.78 3.11
N MET A 188 -0.42 10.78 2.24
CA MET A 188 0.17 11.02 0.93
C MET A 188 -0.73 11.88 0.04
N ALA A 189 -2.05 11.63 0.02
CA ALA A 189 -2.98 12.46 -0.75
C ALA A 189 -2.92 13.93 -0.31
N SER A 190 -2.88 14.17 1.00
CA SER A 190 -2.66 15.51 1.56
C SER A 190 -1.31 16.10 1.13
N ALA A 191 -0.22 15.33 1.20
CA ALA A 191 1.10 15.81 0.78
C ALA A 191 1.16 16.16 -0.72
N ILE A 192 0.50 15.38 -1.58
CA ILE A 192 0.42 15.66 -3.03
C ILE A 192 -0.40 16.92 -3.27
N ALA A 193 -1.58 17.03 -2.64
CA ALA A 193 -2.41 18.22 -2.77
C ALA A 193 -1.66 19.50 -2.36
N SER A 194 -0.77 19.41 -1.36
CA SER A 194 0.06 20.53 -0.93
C SER A 194 1.22 20.89 -1.88
N ILE A 195 1.71 19.97 -2.72
CA ILE A 195 2.82 20.26 -3.64
C ILE A 195 2.38 20.45 -5.09
N LEU A 196 1.13 20.06 -5.40
CA LEU A 196 0.55 20.17 -6.72
C LEU A 196 0.21 21.63 -7.01
N GLY A 197 0.81 22.21 -8.06
CA GLY A 197 0.44 23.56 -8.50
C GLY A 197 0.93 24.72 -7.62
N LEU A 198 1.89 24.48 -6.71
CA LEU A 198 2.47 25.51 -5.83
C LEU A 198 3.14 26.72 -6.54
N GLU A 199 3.31 26.67 -7.86
CA GLU A 199 3.73 27.81 -8.68
C GLU A 199 2.49 28.41 -9.36
N GLY A 200 2.12 29.64 -8.96
CA GLY A 200 0.94 30.33 -9.49
C GLY A 200 -0.36 29.97 -8.78
N GLU A 201 -0.36 29.77 -7.45
CA GLU A 201 -1.58 29.55 -6.66
C GLU A 201 -2.68 30.59 -6.93
N GLU A 202 -2.30 31.84 -7.26
CA GLU A 202 -3.22 32.91 -7.65
C GLU A 202 -3.88 32.70 -9.03
N GLU A 203 -3.26 31.92 -9.92
CA GLU A 203 -3.76 31.54 -11.26
C GLU A 203 -4.27 30.09 -11.32
N PHE A 204 -4.21 29.35 -10.22
CA PHE A 204 -4.57 27.94 -10.17
C PHE A 204 -6.08 27.77 -9.94
N SER A 205 -6.85 27.81 -11.02
CA SER A 205 -8.32 27.60 -10.94
C SER A 205 -8.66 26.19 -10.45
N GLU A 206 -9.81 26.04 -9.79
CA GLU A 206 -10.34 24.73 -9.37
C GLU A 206 -10.42 23.74 -10.54
N GLU A 207 -10.70 24.24 -11.75
CA GLU A 207 -10.80 23.45 -12.98
C GLU A 207 -9.46 22.82 -13.36
N LYS A 208 -8.37 23.58 -13.27
CA LYS A 208 -7.01 23.10 -13.56
C LYS A 208 -6.54 22.10 -12.52
N ALA A 209 -6.89 22.32 -11.24
CA ALA A 209 -6.64 21.35 -10.18
C ALA A 209 -7.40 20.04 -10.43
N ALA A 210 -8.67 20.12 -10.80
CA ALA A 210 -9.48 18.96 -11.14
C ALA A 210 -8.91 18.20 -12.35
N GLU A 211 -8.47 18.89 -13.40
CA GLU A 211 -7.84 18.28 -14.57
C GLU A 211 -6.61 17.44 -14.18
N ILE A 212 -5.73 17.97 -13.35
CA ILE A 212 -4.50 17.27 -12.95
C ILE A 212 -4.81 16.12 -11.99
N VAL A 213 -5.73 16.31 -11.04
CA VAL A 213 -6.16 15.23 -10.14
C VAL A 213 -6.82 14.08 -10.92
N ASN A 214 -7.57 14.39 -11.97
CA ASN A 214 -8.19 13.39 -12.84
C ASN A 214 -7.18 12.56 -13.65
N LYS A 215 -5.91 12.99 -13.76
CA LYS A 215 -4.83 12.15 -14.32
C LYS A 215 -4.44 11.00 -13.40
N ILE A 216 -4.82 11.04 -12.12
CA ILE A 216 -4.67 9.91 -11.19
C ILE A 216 -5.74 8.88 -11.51
N ALA A 217 -5.43 7.97 -12.44
CA ALA A 217 -6.39 6.98 -12.96
C ALA A 217 -7.01 6.06 -11.88
N ASP A 218 -6.29 5.78 -10.80
CA ASP A 218 -6.76 4.95 -9.69
C ASP A 218 -6.19 5.46 -8.36
N PRO A 219 -6.83 6.46 -7.73
CA PRO A 219 -6.37 7.01 -6.45
C PRO A 219 -6.38 5.95 -5.34
N ALA A 220 -7.38 5.07 -5.36
CA ALA A 220 -7.59 4.04 -4.35
C ALA A 220 -6.45 3.01 -4.37
N GLY A 221 -6.16 2.41 -5.52
CA GLY A 221 -5.05 1.47 -5.69
C GLY A 221 -3.67 2.14 -5.67
N THR A 222 -3.58 3.45 -5.93
CA THR A 222 -2.32 4.19 -5.81
C THR A 222 -1.96 4.48 -4.35
N PHE A 223 -2.89 5.01 -3.56
CA PHE A 223 -2.62 5.46 -2.19
C PHE A 223 -2.80 4.39 -1.13
N TYR A 224 -3.62 3.36 -1.39
CA TYR A 224 -3.97 2.33 -0.40
C TYR A 224 -3.53 0.92 -0.80
N ARG A 225 -2.61 0.79 -1.77
CA ARG A 225 -2.16 -0.49 -2.35
C ARG A 225 -1.86 -1.60 -1.35
N PHE A 226 -1.30 -1.24 -0.20
CA PHE A 226 -0.88 -2.18 0.84
C PHE A 226 -1.60 -1.99 2.17
N SER A 227 -2.42 -0.94 2.32
CA SER A 227 -2.87 -0.45 3.62
C SER A 227 -4.35 -0.15 3.69
N LEU A 228 -5.15 -0.56 2.70
CA LEU A 228 -6.60 -0.33 2.71
C LEU A 228 -7.27 -0.91 3.97
N PRO A 229 -7.01 -2.16 4.40
CA PRO A 229 -7.64 -2.71 5.60
C PRO A 229 -7.30 -1.96 6.90
N SER A 230 -6.09 -1.42 7.00
CA SER A 230 -5.63 -0.64 8.15
C SER A 230 -5.97 0.85 8.06
N SER A 231 -6.52 1.32 6.94
CA SER A 231 -6.82 2.74 6.72
C SER A 231 -8.06 3.21 7.49
N LEU A 232 -8.34 4.52 7.43
CA LEU A 232 -9.60 5.08 7.92
C LEU A 232 -10.79 4.64 7.06
N LEU A 233 -10.57 4.36 5.77
CA LEU A 233 -11.61 3.90 4.85
C LEU A 233 -12.01 2.45 5.15
N ARG A 234 -11.04 1.55 5.38
CA ARG A 234 -11.19 0.10 5.64
C ARG A 234 -11.84 -0.72 4.52
N THR A 235 -13.04 -0.32 4.10
CA THR A 235 -13.88 -0.95 3.08
C THR A 235 -14.70 0.11 2.36
N ARG A 236 -15.18 -0.20 1.15
CA ARG A 236 -16.16 0.65 0.47
C ARG A 236 -17.46 0.66 1.29
N LYS A 237 -18.07 1.84 1.45
CA LYS A 237 -19.42 1.95 2.00
C LYS A 237 -20.38 1.18 1.08
N ARG A 238 -21.01 0.13 1.62
CA ARG A 238 -22.06 -0.64 0.93
C ARG A 238 -23.36 0.17 1.09
N GLU A 239 -23.99 0.53 -0.03
CA GLU A 239 -25.34 1.14 -0.03
C GLU A 239 -26.41 0.08 0.21
#